data_AF-A0A6I4SS96-F1
#
_entry.id   AF-A0A6I4SS96-F1
#
_cell.length_a   1.000
_cell.length_b   1.000
_cell.length_c   1.000
_cell.angle_alpha   90.00
_cell.angle_beta   90.00
_cell.angle_gamma   90.00
#
_symmetry.space_group_name_H-M   'P 1'
#
loop_
_entity.id
_entity.type
_entity.pdbx_description
1 polymer ?
#
loop_
_entity_poly.entity_id
_entity_poly.type
_entity_poly.pdbx_seq_one_letter_code
_entity_poly.pdbx_strand_id
1 'polypeptide(L)'
;MKVSKIAALVVAAATMATASPAAAQFFGGTCTRAELQEMADKYIKGQTEGLPLYVPMGNWVTYHENGELSTMSQGTFSIPLKVAHHRAALDTDQCKVFLEIVSYESEKPYVIAVQFGARGGNASNFEVISTTKGDWLFDAKYTYEYARREDWSEIPDDKRNTPAELKAAADAYLDLFKDKSVQVPWGTPCNRLEGSVYTNADTCNVGVPDNIDMIDREYVIDPVIGAVDVFLKMGPNKRPDSHLFRIENGKIRFVHTVTNCLGDDNCGFGSFDEMLKKNPQMRPPFKD
;
A
#
# COMPACT_ATOMS: atom_id res chain seq x y z
N MET A 1 -34.74 80.04 -16.08
CA MET A 1 -34.13 81.07 -15.20
C MET A 1 -33.60 80.37 -13.96
N LYS A 2 -32.28 80.46 -13.73
CA LYS A 2 -31.46 80.23 -12.51
C LYS A 2 -32.09 79.45 -11.33
N VAL A 3 -31.63 78.23 -11.05
CA VAL A 3 -30.55 77.82 -10.10
C VAL A 3 -31.14 77.31 -8.78
N SER A 4 -30.87 76.06 -8.43
CA SER A 4 -30.30 75.74 -7.12
C SER A 4 -29.59 74.39 -7.17
N LYS A 5 -28.30 74.41 -6.82
CA LYS A 5 -27.44 73.24 -6.64
C LYS A 5 -27.65 72.72 -5.22
N ILE A 6 -27.91 71.44 -5.05
CA ILE A 6 -27.64 70.74 -3.79
C ILE A 6 -26.79 69.53 -4.12
N ALA A 7 -25.58 69.54 -3.56
CA ALA A 7 -24.60 68.48 -3.61
C ALA A 7 -25.07 67.29 -2.76
N ALA A 8 -24.90 66.07 -3.27
CA ALA A 8 -24.92 64.86 -2.46
C ALA A 8 -23.63 64.10 -2.74
N LEU A 9 -22.77 64.03 -1.72
CA LEU A 9 -21.64 63.12 -1.66
C LEU A 9 -22.17 61.69 -1.72
N VAL A 10 -21.71 60.91 -2.70
CA VAL A 10 -21.78 59.44 -2.65
C VAL A 10 -20.38 58.95 -2.33
N VAL A 11 -20.21 58.46 -1.10
CA VAL A 11 -19.00 57.78 -0.64
C VAL A 11 -18.89 56.46 -1.40
N ALA A 12 -17.83 56.30 -2.19
CA ALA A 12 -17.45 55.02 -2.77
C ALA A 12 -16.93 54.10 -1.64
N ALA A 13 -17.74 53.15 -1.21
CA ALA A 13 -17.29 52.06 -0.35
C ALA A 13 -16.50 51.06 -1.20
N ALA A 14 -15.16 51.15 -1.14
CA ALA A 14 -14.29 50.09 -1.62
C ALA A 14 -14.41 48.90 -0.66
N THR A 15 -15.22 47.90 -1.02
CA THR A 15 -15.21 46.60 -0.35
C THR A 15 -13.93 45.87 -0.75
N MET A 16 -12.87 46.03 0.05
CA MET A 16 -11.75 45.10 0.03
C MET A 16 -12.23 43.74 0.52
N ALA A 17 -12.13 42.75 -0.36
CA ALA A 17 -12.35 41.35 -0.03
C ALA A 17 -11.30 40.89 0.99
N THR A 18 -11.74 40.57 2.21
CA THR A 18 -10.99 39.67 3.08
C THR A 18 -11.59 38.29 2.92
N ALA A 19 -11.03 37.49 2.01
CA ALA A 19 -11.26 36.05 2.04
C ALA A 19 -10.64 35.54 3.35
N SER A 20 -11.49 35.22 4.34
CA SER A 20 -11.03 34.63 5.60
C SER A 20 -10.47 33.24 5.35
N PRO A 21 -9.22 32.92 5.78
CA PRO A 21 -8.66 31.57 5.65
C PRO A 21 -9.23 30.58 6.70
N ALA A 22 -10.22 30.99 7.49
CA ALA A 22 -10.68 30.25 8.67
C ALA A 22 -11.55 29.00 8.35
N ALA A 23 -11.89 28.73 7.09
CA ALA A 23 -12.65 27.54 6.70
C ALA A 23 -11.79 26.29 6.45
N ALA A 24 -10.45 26.40 6.45
CA ALA A 24 -9.55 25.27 6.22
C ALA A 24 -9.07 24.55 7.50
N GLN A 25 -9.45 25.03 8.69
CA GLN A 25 -8.80 24.60 9.94
C GLN A 25 -9.67 23.74 10.87
N PHE A 26 -10.93 23.44 10.53
CA PHE A 26 -11.84 22.76 11.47
C PHE A 26 -12.34 21.37 11.06
N PHE A 27 -11.99 20.86 9.88
CA PHE A 27 -12.17 19.45 9.51
C PHE A 27 -11.04 19.00 8.58
N GLY A 28 -9.89 18.70 9.17
CA GLY A 28 -8.82 17.94 8.54
C GLY A 28 -8.19 18.59 7.29
N GLY A 29 -7.06 19.29 7.49
CA GLY A 29 -6.27 19.83 6.40
C GLY A 29 -5.82 18.76 5.38
N THR A 30 -5.35 19.24 4.23
CA THR A 30 -4.55 18.43 3.29
C THR A 30 -3.36 17.83 4.03
N CYS A 31 -3.04 16.56 3.80
CA CYS A 31 -1.79 15.96 4.25
C CYS A 31 -0.70 16.20 3.21
N THR A 32 0.51 16.49 3.67
CA THR A 32 1.70 16.58 2.82
C THR A 32 2.41 15.24 2.76
N ARG A 33 3.14 14.98 1.67
CA ARG A 33 3.98 13.78 1.55
C ARG A 33 4.97 13.64 2.72
N ALA A 34 5.57 14.76 3.15
CA ALA A 34 6.49 14.77 4.29
C ALA A 34 5.82 14.34 5.61
N GLU A 35 4.60 14.79 5.88
CA GLU A 35 3.84 14.35 7.06
C GLU A 35 3.49 12.86 6.99
N LEU A 36 3.08 12.36 5.82
CA LEU A 36 2.81 10.93 5.63
C LEU A 36 4.08 10.09 5.80
N GLN A 37 5.23 10.55 5.29
CA GLN A 37 6.52 9.90 5.49
C GLN A 37 6.91 9.87 6.97
N GLU A 38 6.73 10.97 7.71
CA GLU A 38 7.02 11.01 9.15
C GLU A 38 6.18 9.96 9.91
N MET A 39 4.92 9.79 9.52
CA MET A 39 4.04 8.78 10.11
C MET A 39 4.43 7.35 9.74
N ALA A 40 4.87 7.11 8.49
CA ALA A 40 5.48 5.86 8.06
C ALA A 40 6.71 5.52 8.93
N ASP A 41 7.64 6.47 9.09
CA ASP A 41 8.87 6.29 9.87
C ASP A 41 8.58 5.96 11.33
N LYS A 42 7.58 6.62 11.92
CA LYS A 42 7.12 6.32 13.29
C LYS A 42 6.54 4.92 13.42
N TYR A 43 5.78 4.46 12.42
CA TYR A 43 5.28 3.09 12.42
C TYR A 43 6.43 2.09 12.37
N ILE A 44 7.39 2.28 11.46
CA ILE A 44 8.56 1.40 11.34
C ILE A 44 9.37 1.36 12.65
N LYS A 45 9.57 2.51 13.29
CA LYS A 45 10.21 2.57 14.61
C LYS A 45 9.40 1.81 15.67
N GLY A 46 8.09 2.03 15.72
CA GLY A 46 7.18 1.30 16.61
C GLY A 46 7.26 -0.21 16.42
N GLN A 47 7.25 -0.68 15.18
CA GLN A 47 7.30 -2.10 14.84
C GLN A 47 8.66 -2.71 15.19
N THR A 48 9.74 -1.93 15.02
CA THR A 48 11.09 -2.38 15.36
C THR A 48 11.24 -2.64 16.86
N GLU A 49 10.64 -1.77 17.69
CA GLU A 49 10.72 -1.87 19.15
C GLU A 49 9.55 -2.63 19.78
N GLY A 50 8.52 -3.01 19.01
CA GLY A 50 7.28 -3.59 19.55
C GLY A 50 6.49 -2.59 20.40
N LEU A 51 6.59 -1.30 20.09
CA LEU A 51 6.03 -0.19 20.85
C LEU A 51 5.10 0.67 19.97
N PRO A 52 3.82 0.29 19.83
CA PRO A 52 2.84 1.05 19.05
C PRO A 52 2.69 2.53 19.44
N LEU A 53 3.04 2.87 20.69
CA LEU A 53 2.99 4.23 21.23
C LEU A 53 3.91 5.22 20.51
N TYR A 54 4.85 4.77 19.67
CA TYR A 54 5.63 5.65 18.80
C TYR A 54 4.78 6.35 17.74
N VAL A 55 3.61 5.79 17.40
CA VAL A 55 2.70 6.38 16.43
C VAL A 55 1.67 7.23 17.18
N PRO A 56 1.64 8.57 17.01
CA PRO A 56 0.59 9.39 17.58
C PRO A 56 -0.76 8.98 16.98
N MET A 57 -1.76 8.81 17.84
CA MET A 57 -3.07 8.31 17.46
C MET A 57 -4.13 9.35 17.82
N GLY A 58 -5.12 9.49 16.93
CA GLY A 58 -6.31 10.28 17.23
C GLY A 58 -7.19 9.61 18.29
N ASN A 59 -8.31 10.25 18.61
CA ASN A 59 -9.36 9.57 19.38
C ASN A 59 -10.04 8.52 18.48
N TRP A 60 -10.37 7.36 19.05
CA TRP A 60 -11.13 6.29 18.38
C TRP A 60 -10.42 5.64 17.18
N VAL A 61 -9.20 5.15 17.41
CA VAL A 61 -8.46 4.36 16.41
C VAL A 61 -8.92 2.90 16.42
N THR A 62 -9.25 2.37 15.24
CA THR A 62 -9.43 0.93 15.03
C THR A 62 -8.13 0.29 14.59
N TYR A 63 -7.99 -0.99 14.94
CA TYR A 63 -6.90 -1.85 14.50
C TYR A 63 -7.49 -3.19 14.12
N HIS A 64 -7.35 -3.57 12.85
CA HIS A 64 -7.67 -4.89 12.36
C HIS A 64 -6.40 -5.56 11.89
N GLU A 65 -6.32 -6.87 12.13
CA GLU A 65 -5.21 -7.68 11.69
C GLU A 65 -5.73 -8.96 11.06
N ASN A 66 -5.26 -9.25 9.84
CA ASN A 66 -5.69 -10.38 9.02
C ASN A 66 -7.23 -10.43 8.89
N GLY A 67 -7.86 -9.27 8.71
CA GLY A 67 -9.31 -9.13 8.50
C GLY A 67 -10.17 -9.20 9.77
N GLU A 68 -9.57 -9.33 10.95
CA GLU A 68 -10.27 -9.45 12.23
C GLU A 68 -9.97 -8.27 13.15
N LEU A 69 -10.95 -7.88 13.96
CA LEU A 69 -10.78 -6.82 14.96
C LEU A 69 -9.76 -7.26 16.01
N SER A 70 -8.76 -6.41 16.26
CA SER A 70 -7.68 -6.69 17.20
C SER A 70 -7.29 -5.41 17.95
N THR A 71 -6.15 -5.44 18.64
CA THR A 71 -5.56 -4.28 19.29
C THR A 71 -4.08 -4.24 19.01
N MET A 72 -3.50 -3.04 19.00
CA MET A 72 -2.06 -2.88 18.75
C MET A 72 -1.18 -3.54 19.82
N SER A 73 -1.71 -3.79 21.02
CA SER A 73 -0.99 -4.50 22.08
C SER A 73 -1.04 -6.02 21.95
N GLN A 74 -1.95 -6.56 21.13
CA GLN A 74 -2.12 -8.01 20.92
C GLN A 74 -1.68 -8.46 19.52
N GLY A 75 -1.73 -7.57 18.54
CA GLY A 75 -1.34 -7.83 17.16
C GLY A 75 0.17 -7.84 16.92
N THR A 76 0.55 -8.07 15.67
CA THR A 76 1.96 -8.11 15.25
C THR A 76 2.69 -6.80 15.55
N PHE A 77 1.99 -5.67 15.70
CA PHE A 77 2.62 -4.37 16.01
C PHE A 77 3.23 -4.30 17.43
N SER A 78 2.80 -5.12 18.39
CA SER A 78 3.43 -5.22 19.72
C SER A 78 4.62 -6.18 19.79
N ILE A 79 4.93 -6.87 18.68
CA ILE A 79 6.06 -7.80 18.61
C ILE A 79 7.27 -7.02 18.08
N PRO A 80 8.40 -6.97 18.82
CA PRO A 80 9.61 -6.34 18.32
C PRO A 80 10.18 -7.15 17.14
N LEU A 81 10.37 -6.48 16.00
CA LEU A 81 10.90 -7.09 14.78
C LEU A 81 12.19 -6.44 14.34
N LYS A 82 13.18 -7.25 13.94
CA LYS A 82 14.33 -6.77 13.16
C LYS A 82 13.87 -6.47 11.74
N VAL A 83 13.48 -5.22 11.46
CA VAL A 83 13.07 -4.78 10.12
C VAL A 83 14.29 -4.76 9.22
N ALA A 84 14.35 -5.65 8.23
CA ALA A 84 15.45 -5.76 7.29
C ALA A 84 15.23 -4.92 6.02
N HIS A 85 13.96 -4.77 5.62
CA HIS A 85 13.55 -3.92 4.51
C HIS A 85 12.14 -3.40 4.78
N HIS A 86 11.86 -2.19 4.32
CA HIS A 86 10.50 -1.69 4.23
C HIS A 86 10.37 -0.73 3.05
N ARG A 87 9.13 -0.56 2.59
CA ARG A 87 8.75 0.42 1.57
C ARG A 87 7.48 1.13 2.01
N ALA A 88 7.37 2.42 1.72
CA ALA A 88 6.17 3.19 1.94
C ALA A 88 5.56 3.68 0.62
N ALA A 89 4.23 3.69 0.53
CA ALA A 89 3.49 4.45 -0.47
C ALA A 89 2.63 5.49 0.26
N LEU A 90 2.69 6.74 -0.22
CA LEU A 90 2.14 7.91 0.47
C LEU A 90 1.05 8.56 -0.40
N ASP A 91 -0.20 8.28 -0.06
CA ASP A 91 -1.38 8.79 -0.76
C ASP A 91 -1.82 10.11 -0.14
N THR A 92 -1.43 11.21 -0.78
CA THR A 92 -1.75 12.58 -0.33
C THR A 92 -3.20 12.97 -0.61
N ASP A 93 -3.89 12.26 -1.49
CA ASP A 93 -5.28 12.56 -1.84
C ASP A 93 -6.23 11.99 -0.79
N GLN A 94 -5.95 10.78 -0.31
CA GLN A 94 -6.72 10.10 0.74
C GLN A 94 -6.12 10.25 2.13
N CYS A 95 -4.92 10.83 2.25
CA CYS A 95 -4.16 10.88 3.49
C CYS A 95 -3.96 9.50 4.11
N LYS A 96 -3.53 8.55 3.29
CA LYS A 96 -3.23 7.18 3.69
C LYS A 96 -1.75 6.87 3.48
N VAL A 97 -1.24 6.01 4.34
CA VAL A 97 0.08 5.40 4.26
C VAL A 97 -0.11 3.91 4.03
N PHE A 98 0.64 3.36 3.10
CA PHE A 98 0.88 1.93 3.00
C PHE A 98 2.32 1.62 3.38
N LEU A 99 2.54 0.48 4.06
CA LEU A 99 3.86 -0.07 4.33
C LEU A 99 3.93 -1.55 3.93
N GLU A 100 4.97 -1.92 3.20
CA GLU A 100 5.44 -3.30 3.10
C GLU A 100 6.66 -3.44 3.99
N ILE A 101 6.67 -4.41 4.92
CA ILE A 101 7.71 -4.62 5.92
C ILE A 101 8.20 -6.06 5.83
N VAL A 102 9.51 -6.25 5.75
CA VAL A 102 10.14 -7.59 5.75
C VAL A 102 11.07 -7.73 6.95
N SER A 103 10.82 -8.76 7.76
CA SER A 103 11.65 -9.14 8.89
C SER A 103 12.01 -10.62 8.78
N TYR A 104 13.26 -10.92 8.41
CA TYR A 104 13.72 -12.32 8.25
C TYR A 104 14.70 -12.78 9.35
N GLU A 105 15.28 -11.85 10.13
CA GLU A 105 16.27 -12.15 11.18
C GLU A 105 15.69 -12.17 12.61
N SER A 106 14.39 -11.93 12.73
CA SER A 106 13.65 -12.09 13.98
C SER A 106 13.46 -13.57 14.31
N GLU A 107 13.21 -13.88 15.59
CA GLU A 107 12.94 -15.26 16.04
C GLU A 107 11.80 -15.91 15.23
N LYS A 108 10.74 -15.13 14.99
CA LYS A 108 9.69 -15.46 14.03
C LYS A 108 9.76 -14.47 12.86
N PRO A 109 10.01 -14.93 11.63
CA PRO A 109 10.04 -14.06 10.47
C PRO A 109 8.63 -13.63 10.05
N TYR A 110 8.54 -12.42 9.50
CA TYR A 110 7.30 -11.84 8.99
C TYR A 110 7.52 -11.08 7.69
N VAL A 111 6.49 -11.10 6.84
CA VAL A 111 6.27 -10.10 5.78
C VAL A 111 4.91 -9.48 6.07
N ILE A 112 4.85 -8.16 6.20
CA ILE A 112 3.67 -7.45 6.70
C ILE A 112 3.31 -6.35 5.72
N ALA A 113 2.03 -6.27 5.38
CA ALA A 113 1.42 -5.15 4.69
C ALA A 113 0.57 -4.36 5.69
N VAL A 114 0.64 -3.03 5.65
CA VAL A 114 -0.11 -2.15 6.55
C VAL A 114 -0.72 -1.02 5.73
N GLN A 115 -2.01 -0.73 5.93
CA GLN A 115 -2.61 0.54 5.52
C GLN A 115 -3.12 1.29 6.75
N PHE A 116 -2.91 2.60 6.80
CA PHE A 116 -3.54 3.45 7.82
C PHE A 116 -3.74 4.89 7.34
N GLY A 117 -4.73 5.57 7.89
CA GLY A 117 -4.97 7.00 7.66
C GLY A 117 -4.06 7.86 8.54
N ALA A 118 -3.52 8.95 8.00
CA ALA A 118 -2.62 9.86 8.70
C ALA A 118 -2.93 11.33 8.37
N ARG A 119 -3.34 12.11 9.37
CA ARG A 119 -3.71 13.51 9.18
C ARG A 119 -3.42 14.35 10.42
N GLY A 120 -2.86 15.55 10.22
CA GLY A 120 -2.51 16.46 11.33
C GLY A 120 -1.59 15.80 12.37
N GLY A 121 -0.65 14.97 11.90
CA GLY A 121 0.29 14.23 12.75
C GLY A 121 -0.30 13.07 13.55
N ASN A 122 -1.55 12.67 13.31
CA ASN A 122 -2.21 11.56 13.99
C ASN A 122 -2.60 10.46 13.02
N ALA A 123 -2.40 9.21 13.43
CA ALA A 123 -2.84 8.03 12.71
C ALA A 123 -4.26 7.59 13.12
N SER A 124 -4.91 6.85 12.22
CA SER A 124 -6.25 6.29 12.35
C SER A 124 -6.41 5.04 11.49
N ASN A 125 -7.37 4.18 11.84
CA ASN A 125 -7.85 3.03 11.05
C ASN A 125 -6.73 2.17 10.47
N PHE A 126 -6.11 1.36 11.32
CA PHE A 126 -5.04 0.46 10.92
C PHE A 126 -5.62 -0.85 10.39
N GLU A 127 -5.27 -1.18 9.17
CA GLU A 127 -5.49 -2.48 8.56
C GLU A 127 -4.12 -3.14 8.38
N VAL A 128 -3.92 -4.31 8.99
CA VAL A 128 -2.65 -5.04 8.96
C VAL A 128 -2.88 -6.42 8.38
N ILE A 129 -2.07 -6.81 7.40
CA ILE A 129 -1.97 -8.20 6.94
C ILE A 129 -0.56 -8.67 7.26
N SER A 130 -0.43 -9.62 8.17
CA SER A 130 0.84 -10.19 8.59
C SER A 130 0.95 -11.60 8.05
N THR A 131 2.06 -11.96 7.42
CA THR A 131 2.35 -13.33 6.99
C THR A 131 3.58 -13.87 7.68
N THR A 132 3.61 -15.18 7.89
CA THR A 132 4.71 -15.91 8.51
C THR A 132 4.79 -17.33 7.96
N LYS A 133 5.65 -18.18 8.54
CA LYS A 133 5.78 -19.58 8.12
C LYS A 133 4.42 -20.27 8.08
N GLY A 134 4.11 -20.88 6.94
CA GLY A 134 2.84 -21.55 6.66
C GLY A 134 1.90 -20.70 5.79
N ASP A 135 2.15 -19.39 5.66
CA ASP A 135 1.41 -18.55 4.73
C ASP A 135 1.90 -18.70 3.28
N TRP A 136 1.21 -18.00 2.37
CA TRP A 136 1.31 -18.17 0.92
C TRP A 136 2.75 -18.02 0.44
N LEU A 137 3.31 -19.13 -0.06
CA LEU A 137 4.64 -19.22 -0.64
C LEU A 137 5.69 -18.53 0.24
N PHE A 138 5.59 -18.64 1.56
CA PHE A 138 6.33 -17.78 2.48
C PHE A 138 7.80 -18.18 2.67
N ASP A 139 8.70 -17.20 2.55
CA ASP A 139 10.07 -17.21 3.06
C ASP A 139 10.62 -15.78 3.05
N ALA A 140 10.63 -15.14 4.22
CA ALA A 140 10.97 -13.73 4.35
C ALA A 140 12.39 -13.39 3.87
N LYS A 141 13.34 -14.33 3.90
CA LYS A 141 14.70 -14.08 3.40
C LYS A 141 14.68 -13.92 1.89
N TYR A 142 13.98 -14.81 1.18
CA TYR A 142 13.85 -14.69 -0.28
C TYR A 142 13.02 -13.46 -0.67
N THR A 143 11.93 -13.15 0.06
CA THR A 143 11.18 -11.90 -0.14
C THR A 143 12.10 -10.68 0.01
N TYR A 144 12.89 -10.60 1.08
CA TYR A 144 13.87 -9.53 1.30
C TYR A 144 14.86 -9.41 0.13
N GLU A 145 15.44 -10.53 -0.29
CA GLU A 145 16.44 -10.57 -1.34
C GLU A 145 15.86 -10.06 -2.68
N TYR A 146 14.65 -10.45 -3.07
CA TYR A 146 14.05 -9.93 -4.29
C TYR A 146 13.65 -8.46 -4.15
N ALA A 147 12.91 -8.10 -3.08
CA ALA A 147 12.40 -6.75 -2.87
C ALA A 147 13.50 -5.67 -2.82
N ARG A 148 14.65 -5.95 -2.16
CA ARG A 148 15.75 -4.99 -2.02
C ARG A 148 16.47 -4.65 -3.33
N ARG A 149 16.27 -5.44 -4.39
CA ARG A 149 16.94 -5.28 -5.70
C ARG A 149 16.07 -4.53 -6.71
N GLU A 150 14.79 -4.35 -6.43
CA GLU A 150 13.88 -3.65 -7.31
C GLU A 150 14.04 -2.13 -7.19
N ASP A 151 13.88 -1.43 -8.32
CA ASP A 151 13.92 0.02 -8.36
C ASP A 151 12.53 0.62 -8.12
N TRP A 152 12.34 1.17 -6.92
CA TRP A 152 11.13 1.89 -6.51
C TRP A 152 11.39 3.40 -6.34
N SER A 153 12.39 3.93 -7.06
CA SER A 153 12.71 5.36 -7.03
C SER A 153 11.57 6.22 -7.57
N GLU A 154 11.61 7.50 -7.21
CA GLU A 154 10.65 8.49 -7.69
C GLU A 154 10.69 8.59 -9.22
N ILE A 155 9.51 8.59 -9.83
CA ILE A 155 9.34 8.84 -11.26
C ILE A 155 9.45 10.36 -11.48
N PRO A 156 10.15 10.82 -12.54
CA PRO A 156 10.12 12.21 -12.96
C PRO A 156 8.69 12.73 -13.15
N ASP A 157 8.41 13.95 -12.71
CA ASP A 157 7.05 14.55 -12.72
C ASP A 157 6.32 14.40 -14.06
N ASP A 158 7.03 14.57 -15.18
CA ASP A 158 6.50 14.51 -16.55
C ASP A 158 6.20 13.08 -17.04
N LYS A 159 6.61 12.05 -16.28
CA LYS A 159 6.42 10.63 -16.58
C LYS A 159 5.50 9.92 -15.58
N ARG A 160 5.03 10.62 -14.55
CA ARG A 160 4.13 10.05 -13.54
C ARG A 160 2.77 9.76 -14.16
N ASN A 161 2.29 8.55 -13.92
CA ASN A 161 0.90 8.21 -14.19
C ASN A 161 -0.04 8.95 -13.24
N THR A 162 -1.24 9.24 -13.72
CA THR A 162 -2.29 9.80 -12.86
C THR A 162 -2.80 8.74 -11.87
N PRO A 163 -3.35 9.14 -10.70
CA PRO A 163 -3.97 8.18 -9.77
C PRO A 163 -5.00 7.25 -10.44
N ALA A 164 -5.77 7.78 -11.40
CA ALA A 164 -6.77 7.01 -12.13
C ALA A 164 -6.15 5.95 -13.05
N GLU A 165 -5.08 6.28 -13.77
CA GLU A 165 -4.34 5.31 -14.60
C GLU A 165 -3.70 4.22 -13.74
N LEU A 166 -3.14 4.60 -12.60
CA LEU A 166 -2.55 3.68 -11.64
C LEU A 166 -3.58 2.68 -11.13
N LYS A 167 -4.72 3.19 -10.65
CA LYS A 167 -5.83 2.35 -10.19
C LYS A 167 -6.36 1.43 -11.29
N ALA A 168 -6.53 1.94 -12.51
CA ALA A 168 -7.03 1.16 -13.63
C ALA A 168 -6.11 -0.02 -14.00
N ALA A 169 -4.79 0.16 -13.93
CA ALA A 169 -3.85 -0.93 -14.18
C ALA A 169 -3.90 -2.01 -13.08
N ALA A 170 -3.97 -1.60 -11.81
CA ALA A 170 -4.15 -2.52 -10.68
C ALA A 170 -5.48 -3.29 -10.77
N ASP A 171 -6.57 -2.60 -11.11
CA ASP A 171 -7.88 -3.23 -11.30
C ASP A 171 -7.86 -4.24 -12.44
N ALA A 172 -7.25 -3.91 -13.59
CA ALA A 172 -7.14 -4.85 -14.69
C ALA A 172 -6.41 -6.14 -14.27
N TYR A 173 -5.32 -6.02 -13.49
CA TYR A 173 -4.61 -7.19 -12.96
C TYR A 173 -5.51 -8.02 -12.03
N LEU A 174 -6.21 -7.38 -11.10
CA LEU A 174 -7.05 -8.10 -10.13
C LEU A 174 -8.29 -8.71 -10.80
N ASP A 175 -8.85 -8.06 -11.81
CA ASP A 175 -9.99 -8.57 -12.58
C ASP A 175 -9.62 -9.78 -13.45
N LEU A 176 -8.35 -9.86 -13.90
CA LEU A 176 -7.83 -11.02 -14.66
C LEU A 176 -7.96 -12.35 -13.88
N PHE A 177 -8.01 -12.32 -12.55
CA PHE A 177 -8.21 -13.53 -11.74
C PHE A 177 -9.61 -14.13 -11.95
N LYS A 178 -10.61 -13.30 -12.25
CA LYS A 178 -11.99 -13.73 -12.50
C LYS A 178 -12.30 -13.88 -13.98
N ASP A 179 -11.77 -13.00 -14.82
CA ASP A 179 -12.04 -12.94 -16.25
C ASP A 179 -10.74 -12.87 -17.06
N LYS A 180 -10.36 -13.99 -17.68
CA LYS A 180 -9.15 -14.10 -18.51
C LYS A 180 -9.19 -13.31 -19.81
N SER A 181 -10.33 -12.69 -20.16
CA SER A 181 -10.43 -11.80 -21.31
C SER A 181 -9.93 -10.37 -21.01
N VAL A 182 -9.78 -10.02 -19.72
CA VAL A 182 -9.31 -8.70 -19.28
C VAL A 182 -7.90 -8.43 -19.82
N GLN A 183 -7.73 -7.26 -20.43
CA GLN A 183 -6.45 -6.82 -20.97
C GLN A 183 -5.65 -6.08 -19.90
N VAL A 184 -4.64 -6.75 -19.35
CA VAL A 184 -3.75 -6.16 -18.36
C VAL A 184 -2.61 -5.41 -19.06
N PRO A 185 -2.27 -4.18 -18.64
CA PRO A 185 -1.17 -3.43 -19.22
C PRO A 185 0.19 -3.94 -18.71
N TRP A 186 0.61 -5.13 -19.14
CA TRP A 186 1.90 -5.71 -18.76
C TRP A 186 3.08 -4.88 -19.28
N GLY A 187 4.07 -4.65 -18.42
CA GLY A 187 5.38 -4.13 -18.81
C GLY A 187 6.32 -5.24 -19.30
N THR A 188 7.43 -4.82 -19.90
CA THR A 188 8.55 -5.69 -20.24
C THR A 188 9.84 -4.93 -19.96
N PRO A 189 10.61 -5.29 -18.91
CA PRO A 189 10.36 -6.41 -17.99
C PRO A 189 9.18 -6.18 -17.03
N CYS A 190 8.58 -7.27 -16.55
CA CYS A 190 7.65 -7.27 -15.41
C CYS A 190 7.99 -8.44 -14.49
N ASN A 191 8.09 -8.19 -13.19
CA ASN A 191 8.36 -9.22 -12.18
C ASN A 191 7.27 -9.27 -11.11
N ARG A 192 6.95 -10.48 -10.66
CA ARG A 192 5.97 -10.73 -9.60
C ARG A 192 6.64 -11.47 -8.45
N LEU A 193 6.60 -10.87 -7.27
CA LEU A 193 7.01 -11.42 -5.99
C LEU A 193 5.77 -11.93 -5.24
N GLU A 194 5.43 -13.21 -5.40
CA GLU A 194 4.33 -13.84 -4.66
C GLU A 194 4.85 -14.55 -3.41
N GLY A 195 4.68 -13.93 -2.25
CA GLY A 195 5.35 -14.36 -1.03
C GLY A 195 6.86 -14.31 -1.23
N SER A 196 7.48 -15.46 -1.48
CA SER A 196 8.92 -15.60 -1.76
C SER A 196 9.26 -16.14 -3.15
N VAL A 197 8.25 -16.34 -4.01
CA VAL A 197 8.42 -16.79 -5.39
C VAL A 197 8.55 -15.57 -6.28
N TYR A 198 9.51 -15.60 -7.20
CA TYR A 198 9.82 -14.45 -8.04
C TYR A 198 9.82 -14.84 -9.51
N THR A 199 8.94 -14.23 -10.30
CA THR A 199 8.99 -14.42 -11.76
C THR A 199 10.18 -13.64 -12.31
N ASN A 200 11.08 -14.30 -13.05
CA ASN A 200 12.22 -13.68 -13.72
C ASN A 200 12.14 -13.94 -15.23
N ALA A 201 11.01 -13.58 -15.84
CA ALA A 201 10.59 -14.12 -17.14
C ALA A 201 10.11 -13.04 -18.14
N ASP A 202 10.57 -11.80 -18.02
CA ASP A 202 10.19 -10.65 -18.87
C ASP A 202 8.69 -10.28 -18.85
N THR A 203 7.83 -11.07 -18.19
CA THR A 203 6.40 -10.80 -17.98
C THR A 203 5.89 -11.35 -16.64
N CYS A 204 4.90 -10.66 -16.07
CA CYS A 204 4.14 -11.08 -14.88
C CYS A 204 2.91 -11.94 -15.21
N ASN A 205 2.64 -12.23 -16.49
CA ASN A 205 1.42 -12.93 -16.92
C ASN A 205 1.47 -14.48 -16.76
N VAL A 206 2.48 -15.01 -16.07
CA VAL A 206 2.64 -16.47 -15.93
C VAL A 206 1.96 -16.92 -14.64
N GLY A 207 1.18 -18.01 -14.71
CA GLY A 207 0.67 -18.68 -13.51
C GLY A 207 -0.37 -17.88 -12.71
N VAL A 208 -1.04 -16.90 -13.31
CA VAL A 208 -2.16 -16.18 -12.67
C VAL A 208 -3.35 -17.13 -12.54
N PRO A 209 -3.82 -17.45 -11.31
CA PRO A 209 -4.95 -18.35 -11.07
C PRO A 209 -6.23 -17.91 -11.78
N ASP A 210 -7.10 -18.85 -12.14
CA ASP A 210 -8.39 -18.59 -12.80
C ASP A 210 -9.58 -18.81 -11.86
N ASN A 211 -10.68 -18.11 -12.15
CA ASN A 211 -11.92 -18.11 -11.40
C ASN A 211 -11.75 -17.81 -9.89
N ILE A 212 -10.89 -16.83 -9.57
CA ILE A 212 -10.69 -16.33 -8.21
C ILE A 212 -11.26 -14.92 -8.11
N ASP A 213 -12.16 -14.71 -7.13
CA ASP A 213 -12.72 -13.40 -6.85
C ASP A 213 -11.72 -12.56 -6.03
N MET A 214 -11.46 -11.32 -6.46
CA MET A 214 -10.58 -10.36 -5.77
C MET A 214 -11.42 -9.14 -5.37
N ILE A 215 -12.13 -9.25 -4.24
CA ILE A 215 -13.24 -8.33 -3.84
C ILE A 215 -12.88 -7.48 -2.62
N ASP A 216 -13.77 -6.55 -2.25
CA ASP A 216 -13.61 -5.65 -1.09
C ASP A 216 -12.29 -4.85 -1.15
N ARG A 217 -12.02 -4.21 -2.29
CA ARG A 217 -10.75 -3.53 -2.58
C ARG A 217 -10.62 -2.18 -1.87
N GLU A 218 -9.55 -2.00 -1.12
CA GLU A 218 -9.15 -0.75 -0.47
C GLU A 218 -7.77 -0.30 -0.93
N TYR A 219 -7.67 0.95 -1.38
CA TYR A 219 -6.49 1.43 -2.11
C TYR A 219 -5.65 2.40 -1.28
N VAL A 220 -4.34 2.38 -1.56
CA VAL A 220 -3.39 3.48 -1.31
C VAL A 220 -2.64 3.73 -2.61
N ILE A 221 -2.74 4.94 -3.15
CA ILE A 221 -2.19 5.29 -4.46
C ILE A 221 -1.13 6.38 -4.31
N ASP A 222 0.09 6.11 -4.77
CA ASP A 222 1.21 7.04 -4.72
C ASP A 222 1.78 7.28 -6.13
N PRO A 223 1.37 8.37 -6.82
CA PRO A 223 1.88 8.73 -8.14
C PRO A 223 3.37 9.04 -8.18
N VAL A 224 3.98 9.45 -7.07
CA VAL A 224 5.40 9.87 -7.04
C VAL A 224 6.32 8.71 -7.35
N ILE A 225 6.03 7.54 -6.78
CA ILE A 225 6.74 6.28 -7.04
C ILE A 225 5.93 5.33 -7.92
N GLY A 226 4.85 5.82 -8.54
CA GLY A 226 3.88 5.03 -9.33
C GLY A 226 3.48 3.73 -8.66
N ALA A 227 3.11 3.79 -7.39
CA ALA A 227 2.70 2.65 -6.59
C ALA A 227 1.19 2.63 -6.37
N VAL A 228 0.61 1.43 -6.35
CA VAL A 228 -0.76 1.19 -5.88
C VAL A 228 -0.73 -0.04 -5.01
N ASP A 229 -1.09 0.09 -3.73
CA ASP A 229 -1.44 -1.06 -2.91
C ASP A 229 -2.96 -1.24 -2.87
N VAL A 230 -3.38 -2.50 -2.87
CA VAL A 230 -4.78 -2.90 -2.78
C VAL A 230 -4.90 -3.98 -1.71
N PHE A 231 -5.56 -3.65 -0.60
CA PHE A 231 -6.06 -4.64 0.34
C PHE A 231 -7.37 -5.18 -0.19
N LEU A 232 -7.56 -6.50 -0.11
CA LEU A 232 -8.73 -7.18 -0.66
C LEU A 232 -8.97 -8.52 0.03
N LYS A 233 -10.12 -9.13 -0.28
CA LYS A 233 -10.44 -10.51 0.09
C LYS A 233 -10.31 -11.42 -1.12
N MET A 234 -9.36 -12.35 -1.05
CA MET A 234 -9.01 -13.26 -2.14
C MET A 234 -9.78 -14.58 -2.04
N GLY A 235 -10.45 -14.93 -3.13
CA GLY A 235 -11.02 -16.25 -3.38
C GLY A 235 -12.19 -16.65 -2.45
N PRO A 236 -12.61 -17.92 -2.51
CA PRO A 236 -13.79 -18.40 -1.79
C PRO A 236 -13.64 -18.31 -0.26
N ASN A 237 -12.41 -18.43 0.24
CA ASN A 237 -12.10 -18.32 1.67
C ASN A 237 -11.95 -16.87 2.14
N LYS A 238 -12.12 -15.88 1.24
CA LYS A 238 -12.01 -14.45 1.54
C LYS A 238 -10.73 -14.09 2.30
N ARG A 239 -9.61 -14.66 1.86
CA ARG A 239 -8.33 -14.53 2.54
C ARG A 239 -7.88 -13.05 2.54
N PRO A 240 -7.39 -12.51 3.66
CA PRO A 240 -6.77 -11.19 3.68
C PRO A 240 -5.56 -11.19 2.77
N ASP A 241 -5.58 -10.28 1.80
CA ASP A 241 -4.58 -10.22 0.76
C ASP A 241 -4.24 -8.77 0.43
N SER A 242 -2.95 -8.49 0.27
CA SER A 242 -2.42 -7.21 -0.21
C SER A 242 -1.70 -7.45 -1.53
N HIS A 243 -2.07 -6.68 -2.54
CA HIS A 243 -1.36 -6.60 -3.81
C HIS A 243 -0.78 -5.20 -4.00
N LEU A 244 0.54 -5.11 -4.00
CA LEU A 244 1.27 -3.88 -4.29
C LEU A 244 1.80 -3.91 -5.73
N PHE A 245 1.51 -2.85 -6.49
CA PHE A 245 1.90 -2.68 -7.88
C PHE A 245 2.88 -1.53 -8.03
N ARG A 246 3.91 -1.71 -8.86
CA ARG A 246 4.68 -0.62 -9.48
C ARG A 246 4.21 -0.45 -10.92
N ILE A 247 3.87 0.77 -11.32
CA ILE A 247 3.41 1.09 -12.67
C ILE A 247 4.24 2.23 -13.23
N GLU A 248 4.76 2.03 -14.44
CA GLU A 248 5.62 2.96 -15.16
C GLU A 248 5.14 3.10 -16.60
N ASN A 249 4.96 4.34 -17.06
CA ASN A 249 4.45 4.62 -18.41
C ASN A 249 3.13 3.86 -18.71
N GLY A 250 2.26 3.73 -17.70
CA GLY A 250 1.00 3.01 -17.79
C GLY A 250 1.12 1.49 -17.87
N LYS A 251 2.29 0.91 -17.59
CA LYS A 251 2.55 -0.54 -17.62
C LYS A 251 3.00 -1.07 -16.25
N ILE A 252 2.53 -2.25 -15.87
CA ILE A 252 2.92 -2.92 -14.62
C ILE A 252 4.38 -3.38 -14.73
N ARG A 253 5.21 -2.95 -13.78
CA ARG A 253 6.63 -3.27 -13.67
C ARG A 253 6.92 -4.31 -12.57
N PHE A 254 6.31 -4.13 -11.40
CA PHE A 254 6.43 -5.01 -10.24
C PHE A 254 5.07 -5.32 -9.65
N VAL A 255 4.91 -6.52 -9.11
CA VAL A 255 3.73 -6.96 -8.36
C VAL A 255 4.21 -7.71 -7.13
N HIS A 256 3.78 -7.30 -5.95
CA HIS A 256 4.08 -7.94 -4.68
C HIS A 256 2.78 -8.45 -4.05
N THR A 257 2.82 -9.61 -3.40
CA THR A 257 1.67 -10.14 -2.66
C THR A 257 2.01 -10.46 -1.22
N VAL A 258 1.13 -10.06 -0.30
CA VAL A 258 1.16 -10.48 1.10
C VAL A 258 -0.20 -11.10 1.42
N THR A 259 -0.26 -12.44 1.39
CA THR A 259 -1.51 -13.20 1.53
C THR A 259 -1.48 -14.03 2.81
N ASN A 260 -2.37 -13.73 3.76
CA ASN A 260 -2.51 -14.52 4.97
C ASN A 260 -3.41 -15.74 4.72
N CYS A 261 -2.93 -16.92 5.10
CA CYS A 261 -3.62 -18.18 4.85
C CYS A 261 -4.53 -18.63 6.00
N LEU A 262 -4.78 -17.77 6.99
CA LEU A 262 -5.70 -18.01 8.11
C LEU A 262 -5.44 -19.34 8.84
N GLY A 263 -4.16 -19.75 8.90
CA GLY A 263 -3.72 -21.00 9.52
C GLY A 263 -3.70 -22.23 8.60
N ASP A 264 -4.22 -22.15 7.37
CA ASP A 264 -4.10 -23.22 6.39
C ASP A 264 -2.68 -23.24 5.80
N ASP A 265 -1.98 -24.37 5.89
CA ASP A 265 -0.64 -24.50 5.30
C ASP A 265 -0.68 -24.18 3.79
N ASN A 266 0.10 -23.15 3.44
CA ASN A 266 0.21 -22.57 2.12
C ASN A 266 -1.15 -22.39 1.44
N CYS A 267 -2.12 -21.86 2.20
CA CYS A 267 -3.46 -21.53 1.77
C CYS A 267 -4.28 -22.72 1.24
N GLY A 268 -3.86 -23.95 1.57
CA GLY A 268 -4.51 -25.19 1.12
C GLY A 268 -3.98 -25.72 -0.22
N PHE A 269 -2.91 -25.13 -0.78
CA PHE A 269 -2.29 -25.60 -2.02
C PHE A 269 -1.28 -26.73 -1.81
N GLY A 270 -1.17 -27.24 -0.57
CA GLY A 270 -0.20 -28.25 -0.17
C GLY A 270 1.15 -27.64 0.18
N SER A 271 2.08 -28.49 0.63
CA SER A 271 3.37 -28.03 1.17
C SER A 271 4.16 -27.21 0.15
N PHE A 272 4.55 -26.00 0.54
CA PHE A 272 5.39 -25.16 -0.30
C PHE A 272 6.78 -25.77 -0.53
N ASP A 273 7.35 -26.45 0.46
CA ASP A 273 8.63 -27.17 0.32
C ASP A 273 8.55 -28.24 -0.78
N GLU A 274 7.43 -28.95 -0.89
CA GLU A 274 7.21 -29.93 -1.96
C GLU A 274 7.02 -29.26 -3.34
N MET A 275 6.33 -28.12 -3.38
CA MET A 275 6.20 -27.32 -4.60
C MET A 275 7.55 -26.85 -5.11
N LEU A 276 8.42 -26.35 -4.23
CA LEU A 276 9.77 -25.92 -4.58
C LEU A 276 10.65 -27.08 -5.05
N LYS A 277 10.55 -28.26 -4.42
CA LYS A 277 11.28 -29.46 -4.89
C LYS A 277 10.88 -29.86 -6.31
N LYS A 278 9.60 -29.71 -6.67
CA LYS A 278 9.10 -30.01 -8.02
C LYS A 278 9.41 -28.88 -9.02
N ASN A 279 9.51 -27.64 -8.54
CA ASN A 279 9.65 -26.44 -9.36
C ASN A 279 10.73 -25.49 -8.79
N PRO A 280 12.02 -25.90 -8.78
CA PRO A 280 13.08 -25.11 -8.16
C PRO A 280 13.26 -23.73 -8.81
N GLN A 281 12.83 -23.56 -10.07
CA GLN A 281 12.86 -22.30 -10.81
C GLN A 281 11.92 -21.21 -10.26
N MET A 282 10.98 -21.56 -9.36
CA MET A 282 10.08 -20.58 -8.72
C MET A 282 10.85 -19.59 -7.82
N ARG A 283 12.05 -19.99 -7.36
CA ARG A 283 13.00 -19.11 -6.68
C ARG A 283 14.27 -19.02 -7.52
N PRO A 284 14.29 -18.16 -8.55
CA PRO A 284 15.50 -17.98 -9.34
C PRO A 284 16.66 -17.58 -8.42
N PRO A 285 17.87 -18.14 -8.63
CA PRO A 285 19.00 -17.82 -7.77
C PRO A 285 19.24 -16.31 -7.79
N PHE A 286 19.65 -15.78 -6.64
CA PHE A 286 20.10 -14.41 -6.54
C PHE A 286 21.27 -14.24 -7.51
N LYS A 287 21.09 -13.43 -8.56
CA LYS A 287 22.22 -13.02 -9.38
C LYS A 287 22.96 -11.95 -8.57
N ASP A 288 24.27 -12.15 -8.41
CA ASP A 288 25.18 -11.19 -7.78
C ASP A 288 25.20 -9.85 -8.54
#